data_AF-A0A8H3QV78-F1
#
_entry.id   AF-A0A8H3QV78-F1
#
_cell.length_a   1.000
_cell.length_b   1.000
_cell.length_c   1.000
_cell.angle_alpha   90.00
_cell.angle_beta   90.00
_cell.angle_gamma   90.00
#
_symmetry.space_group_name_H-M   'P 1'
#
loop_
_entity.id
_entity.type
_entity.pdbx_description
1 polymer ?
#
loop_
_entity_poly.entity_id
_entity_poly.type
_entity_poly.pdbx_seq_one_letter_code
_entity_poly.pdbx_strand_id
1 'polypeptide(L)'
;MDSEESNDYISDKGLCYGQALLLAEVLTDPPLNLALIQWYDFKSKRNPYLYGCPHLKLIELYNFVAIESIHGVVHIVPRFDKQNEYFVNKYIF
;
A
#
# COMPACT_ATOMS: atom_id res chain seq x y z
N MET A 1 28.10 -12.78 6.93
CA MET A 1 26.69 -13.04 6.57
C MET A 1 25.89 -12.08 7.43
N ASP A 2 25.57 -10.91 6.88
CA ASP A 2 24.78 -9.90 7.59
C ASP A 2 23.34 -10.41 7.72
N SER A 3 22.90 -10.54 8.97
CA SER A 3 21.66 -11.18 9.39
C SER A 3 20.65 -10.13 9.88
N GLU A 4 20.59 -8.97 9.22
CA GLU A 4 19.69 -7.86 9.61
C GLU A 4 19.05 -7.10 8.43
N GLU A 5 18.65 -7.79 7.35
CA GLU A 5 17.57 -7.28 6.48
C GLU A 5 16.27 -8.04 6.79
N SER A 6 15.86 -8.03 8.07
CA SER A 6 14.43 -8.13 8.37
C SER A 6 13.79 -6.87 7.79
N ASN A 7 13.06 -7.02 6.69
CA ASN A 7 12.26 -5.95 6.11
C ASN A 7 11.13 -5.60 7.10
N ASP A 8 11.47 -4.83 8.14
CA ASP A 8 10.52 -4.21 9.04
C ASP A 8 9.77 -3.14 8.24
N TYR A 9 8.74 -3.59 7.53
CA TYR A 9 7.74 -2.75 6.89
C TYR A 9 7.00 -2.00 7.98
N ILE A 10 7.00 -0.67 7.88
CA ILE A 10 6.15 0.13 8.76
C ILE A 10 4.73 0.01 8.24
N SER A 11 3.82 -0.40 9.12
CA SER A 11 2.40 -0.50 8.84
C SER A 11 1.63 0.58 9.60
N ASP A 12 0.57 1.13 9.01
CA ASP A 12 -0.40 1.95 9.77
C ASP A 12 -1.32 0.97 10.51
N LYS A 13 -1.04 0.71 11.79
CA LYS A 13 -1.81 -0.23 12.64
C LYS A 13 -1.89 -1.66 12.05
N GLY A 14 -0.82 -2.14 11.42
CA GLY A 14 -0.81 -3.47 10.78
C GLY A 14 -1.34 -3.50 9.35
N LEU A 15 -1.78 -2.36 8.80
CA LEU A 15 -2.26 -2.26 7.43
C LEU A 15 -1.19 -1.72 6.46
N CYS A 16 -1.26 -2.20 5.23
CA CYS A 16 -0.47 -1.72 4.10
C CYS A 16 -1.36 -0.95 3.12
N TYR A 17 -0.75 -0.04 2.36
CA TYR A 17 -1.44 0.71 1.31
C TYR A 17 -0.99 0.23 -0.06
N GLY A 18 -1.94 0.03 -0.96
CA GLY A 18 -1.66 -0.41 -2.31
C GLY A 18 -2.68 0.11 -3.30
N GLN A 19 -2.24 0.28 -4.55
CA GLN A 19 -3.08 0.59 -5.69
C GLN A 19 -3.41 -0.70 -6.43
N ALA A 20 -4.70 -1.02 -6.54
CA ALA A 20 -5.14 -2.12 -7.38
C ALA A 20 -5.01 -1.72 -8.86
N LEU A 21 -4.27 -2.51 -9.62
CA LEU A 21 -4.01 -2.29 -11.05
C LEU A 21 -4.84 -3.22 -11.95
N LEU A 22 -5.14 -4.43 -11.46
CA LEU A 22 -5.90 -5.44 -12.18
C LEU A 22 -6.72 -6.26 -11.19
N LEU A 23 -7.95 -6.58 -11.54
CA LEU A 23 -8.73 -7.64 -10.91
C LEU A 23 -8.74 -8.84 -11.84
N ALA A 24 -8.50 -10.02 -11.30
CA ALA A 24 -8.46 -11.27 -12.04
C ALA A 24 -9.16 -12.37 -11.26
N GLU A 25 -9.88 -13.22 -11.96
CA GLU A 25 -10.46 -14.45 -11.42
C GLU A 25 -9.72 -15.64 -12.05
N VAL A 26 -9.23 -16.53 -11.20
CA VAL A 26 -8.65 -17.80 -11.65
C VAL A 26 -9.74 -18.86 -11.52
N LEU A 27 -10.09 -19.48 -12.65
CA LEU A 27 -11.12 -20.50 -12.75
C LEU A 27 -10.60 -21.85 -12.19
N THR A 28 -10.56 -21.94 -10.88
CA THR A 28 -10.33 -23.17 -10.10
C THR A 28 -11.63 -23.63 -9.42
N ASP A 29 -11.58 -24.75 -8.69
CA ASP A 29 -12.70 -25.22 -7.85
C ASP A 29 -12.26 -25.22 -6.37
N PRO A 30 -12.62 -24.19 -5.56
CA PRO A 30 -13.44 -23.01 -5.90
C PRO A 30 -12.65 -21.92 -6.67
N PRO A 31 -13.34 -20.95 -7.33
CA PRO A 31 -12.68 -19.87 -8.04
C PRO A 31 -11.89 -18.96 -7.08
N LEU A 32 -10.73 -18.51 -7.52
CA LEU A 32 -9.84 -17.65 -6.72
C LEU A 32 -9.86 -16.22 -7.28
N ASN A 33 -10.32 -15.27 -6.47
CA ASN A 33 -10.40 -13.86 -6.82
C ASN A 33 -9.15 -13.11 -6.36
N LEU A 34 -8.38 -12.58 -7.30
CA LEU A 34 -7.11 -11.91 -7.06
C LEU A 34 -7.13 -10.45 -7.52
N ALA A 35 -6.37 -9.61 -6.84
CA ALA A 35 -6.03 -8.28 -7.27
C ALA A 35 -4.51 -8.14 -7.42
N LEU A 36 -4.05 -7.62 -8.56
CA LEU A 36 -2.67 -7.17 -8.71
C LEU A 36 -2.53 -5.81 -8.02
N ILE A 37 -1.71 -5.75 -6.98
CA ILE A 37 -1.48 -4.56 -6.18
C ILE A 37 -0.08 -4.03 -6.45
N GLN A 38 0.04 -2.73 -6.72
CA GLN A 38 1.29 -1.98 -6.57
C GLN A 38 1.33 -1.33 -5.19
N TRP A 39 2.41 -1.53 -4.44
CA TRP A 39 2.47 -1.10 -3.05
C TRP A 39 2.97 0.34 -2.87
N TYR A 40 2.51 0.94 -1.78
CA TYR A 40 3.12 2.13 -1.19
C TYR A 40 3.93 1.74 0.05
N ASP A 41 5.03 2.43 0.26
CA ASP A 41 5.82 2.38 1.49
C ASP A 41 5.84 3.77 2.13
N PHE A 42 6.09 3.83 3.43
CA PHE A 42 6.27 5.11 4.10
C PHE A 42 7.49 5.83 3.53
N LYS A 43 7.33 7.13 3.28
CA LYS A 43 8.42 7.95 2.76
C LYS A 43 9.58 8.03 3.76
N SER A 44 9.26 8.06 5.06
CA SER A 44 10.23 8.14 6.15
C SER A 44 9.83 7.20 7.28
N LYS A 45 10.79 6.37 7.73
CA LYS A 45 10.59 5.51 8.89
C LYS A 45 10.51 6.27 10.21
N ARG A 46 11.24 7.40 10.31
CA ARG A 46 11.29 8.23 11.52
C ARG A 46 10.08 9.15 11.63
N ASN A 47 9.62 9.69 10.50
CA ASN A 47 8.49 10.61 10.42
C ASN A 47 7.45 10.07 9.42
N PRO A 48 6.71 9.00 9.77
CA PRO A 48 5.76 8.36 8.86
C PRO A 48 4.51 9.22 8.60
N TYR A 49 4.28 10.26 9.40
CA TYR A 49 3.15 11.17 9.27
C TYR A 49 3.61 12.60 9.00
N LEU A 50 2.91 13.28 8.08
CA LEU A 50 3.03 14.71 7.85
C LEU A 50 1.63 15.31 7.80
N TYR A 51 1.42 16.44 8.50
CA TYR A 51 0.09 17.05 8.68
C TYR A 51 -0.98 16.12 9.28
N GLY A 52 -0.55 15.10 10.05
CA GLY A 52 -1.43 14.06 10.59
C GLY A 52 -1.81 12.95 9.60
N CYS A 53 -1.35 13.03 8.35
CA CYS A 53 -1.61 12.05 7.30
C CYS A 53 -0.40 11.11 7.09
N PRO A 54 -0.62 9.81 6.85
CA PRO A 54 0.44 8.91 6.38
C PRO A 54 1.12 9.48 5.15
N HIS A 55 2.45 9.60 5.19
CA HIS A 55 3.27 10.13 4.11
C HIS A 55 3.96 9.00 3.38
N LEU A 56 3.60 8.81 2.11
CA LEU A 56 3.92 7.61 1.35
C LEU A 56 4.74 7.92 0.10
N LYS A 57 5.39 6.88 -0.43
CA LYS A 57 5.98 6.79 -1.76
C LYS A 57 5.44 5.53 -2.44
N LEU A 58 5.21 5.59 -3.74
CA LEU A 58 4.91 4.41 -4.55
C LEU A 58 6.23 3.66 -4.79
N ILE A 59 6.21 2.34 -4.66
CA ILE A 59 7.39 1.48 -4.91
C ILE A 59 7.12 0.51 -6.05
N GLU A 60 8.19 0.01 -6.67
CA GLU A 60 8.12 -0.97 -7.76
C GLU A 60 7.97 -2.41 -7.22
N LEU A 61 7.11 -2.58 -6.20
CA LEU A 61 6.74 -3.88 -5.67
C LEU A 61 5.30 -4.20 -6.10
N TYR A 62 5.14 -5.35 -6.74
CA TYR A 62 3.86 -5.79 -7.29
C TYR A 62 3.58 -7.21 -6.83
N ASN A 63 2.39 -7.45 -6.28
CA ASN A 63 1.96 -8.79 -5.87
C ASN A 63 0.49 -9.01 -6.19
N PHE A 64 0.14 -10.26 -6.48
CA PHE A 64 -1.25 -10.69 -6.41
C PHE A 64 -1.63 -10.95 -4.96
N VAL A 65 -2.77 -10.41 -4.54
CA VAL A 65 -3.38 -10.71 -3.24
C VAL A 65 -4.80 -11.20 -3.44
N ALA A 66 -5.28 -12.06 -2.54
CA ALA A 66 -6.69 -12.44 -2.51
C ALA A 66 -7.55 -11.21 -2.22
N ILE A 67 -8.63 -11.00 -2.98
CA ILE A 67 -9.53 -9.85 -2.77
C ILE A 67 -10.10 -9.86 -1.35
N GLU A 68 -10.34 -11.04 -0.78
CA GLU A 68 -10.85 -11.18 0.59
C GLU A 68 -9.90 -10.63 1.67
N SER A 69 -8.62 -10.43 1.35
CA SER A 69 -7.64 -9.84 2.28
C SER A 69 -7.64 -8.31 2.29
N ILE A 70 -8.36 -7.66 1.37
CA ILE A 70 -8.45 -6.21 1.28
C ILE A 70 -9.36 -5.69 2.39
N HIS A 71 -8.78 -4.96 3.35
CA HIS A 71 -9.51 -4.44 4.51
C HIS A 71 -10.53 -3.33 4.14
N GLY A 72 -10.20 -2.48 3.19
CA GLY A 72 -11.06 -1.37 2.78
C GLY A 72 -10.41 -0.48 1.72
N VAL A 73 -11.21 0.42 1.15
CA VAL A 73 -10.76 1.39 0.15
C VAL A 73 -10.39 2.70 0.85
N VAL A 74 -9.28 3.29 0.43
CA VAL A 74 -8.82 4.60 0.89
C VAL A 74 -8.56 5.52 -0.30
N HIS A 75 -8.50 6.82 -0.05
CA HIS A 75 -8.09 7.79 -1.07
C HIS A 75 -6.66 8.23 -0.83
N ILE A 76 -5.79 8.03 -1.83
CA ILE A 76 -4.39 8.45 -1.81
C ILE A 76 -4.22 9.58 -2.82
N VAL A 77 -3.72 10.73 -2.36
CA VAL A 77 -3.55 11.95 -3.16
C VAL A 77 -2.07 12.25 -3.38
N PRO A 78 -1.65 12.53 -4.63
CA PRO A 78 -0.28 12.96 -4.90
C PRO A 78 -0.03 14.33 -4.29
N ARG A 79 1.21 14.53 -3.82
CA ARG A 79 1.68 15.83 -3.39
C ARG A 79 2.04 16.67 -4.61
N PHE A 80 1.43 17.85 -4.74
CA PHE A 80 1.55 18.69 -5.92
C PHE A 80 2.98 19.10 -6.27
N ASP A 81 3.80 19.44 -5.28
CA ASP A 81 5.15 19.98 -5.46
C ASP A 81 6.28 18.93 -5.41
N LYS A 82 5.94 17.64 -5.26
CA LYS A 82 6.92 16.56 -5.05
C LYS A 82 6.62 15.35 -5.92
N GLN A 83 7.67 14.79 -6.51
CA GLN A 83 7.58 13.53 -7.23
C GLN A 83 7.55 12.34 -6.28
N ASN A 84 6.72 11.35 -6.60
CA ASN A 84 6.60 10.11 -5.84
C ASN A 84 6.38 10.34 -4.34
N GLU A 85 5.54 11.30 -4.00
CA GLU A 85 5.08 11.59 -2.64
C GLU A 85 3.56 11.67 -2.61
N TYR A 86 2.97 10.98 -1.65
CA TYR A 86 1.52 10.85 -1.54
C TYR A 86 1.07 10.93 -0.08
N PHE A 87 -0.21 11.27 0.10
CA PHE A 87 -0.87 11.24 1.39
C PHE A 87 -2.11 10.37 1.36
N VAL A 88 -2.34 9.61 2.42
CA VAL A 88 -3.66 8.99 2.65
C VAL A 88 -4.58 10.06 3.21
N ASN A 89 -5.68 10.31 2.51
CA ASN A 89 -6.66 11.28 2.91
C ASN A 89 -7.52 10.73 4.06
N LYS A 90 -7.39 11.34 5.25
CA LYS A 90 -8.16 10.98 6.45
C LYS A 90 -9.38 11.88 6.67
N TYR A 91 -9.66 12.83 5.78
CA TYR A 91 -10.65 13.91 5.99
C TYR A 91 -11.82 13.91 5.00
N ILE A 92 -11.90 12.94 4.07
CA ILE A 92 -12.98 12.87 3.08
C ILE A 92 -14.16 11.96 3.53
N PHE A 93 -14.14 11.42 4.74
CA PHE A 93 -15.24 10.61 5.28
C PHE A 93 -15.51 10.90 6.75
#